data_AF-A0AAP5Y3W1-F1
#
_entry.id   AF-A0AAP5Y3W1-F1
#
_cell.length_a   1.000
_cell.length_b   1.000
_cell.length_c   1.000
_cell.angle_alpha   90.00
_cell.angle_beta   90.00
_cell.angle_gamma   90.00
#
_symmetry.space_group_name_H-M   'P 1'
#
loop_
_entity.id
_entity.type
_entity.pdbx_description
1 polymer ?
#
loop_
_entity_poly.entity_id
_entity_poly.type
_entity_poly.pdbx_seq_one_letter_code
_entity_poly.pdbx_strand_id
1 'polypeptide(L)'
;MTRTTSFALVLLLMCAYFGYNRYYVYPQQLETQAKSMLIQMANREEWVDVFEMMNRVDAHKGHLELVADVTSSDGQRAYSEGIITYTDREGVVCKQVVFNFKINSLKNYNISDLRDCSYGEYY
;
A
#
# COMPACT_ATOMS: atom_id res chain seq x y z
N MET A 1 -42.20 7.04 22.69
CA MET A 1 -41.24 6.28 21.86
C MET A 1 -40.96 4.95 22.55
N THR A 2 -41.39 3.85 21.96
CA THR A 2 -41.35 2.50 22.55
C THR A 2 -39.93 1.93 22.49
N ARG A 3 -39.52 1.15 23.50
CA ARG A 3 -38.17 0.52 23.58
C ARG A 3 -37.71 -0.12 22.25
N THR A 4 -38.65 -0.66 21.48
CA THR A 4 -38.41 -1.29 20.17
C THR A 4 -37.86 -0.33 19.11
N THR A 5 -38.31 0.92 19.06
CA THR A 5 -37.78 1.90 18.08
C THR A 5 -36.35 2.33 18.41
N SER A 6 -36.01 2.39 19.70
CA SER A 6 -34.63 2.68 20.15
C SER A 6 -33.68 1.53 19.81
N PHE A 7 -34.08 0.28 20.05
CA PHE A 7 -33.28 -0.90 19.68
C PHE A 7 -33.05 -1.02 18.17
N ALA A 8 -34.09 -0.78 17.36
CA ALA A 8 -33.96 -0.81 15.91
C ALA A 8 -32.98 0.25 15.39
N LEU A 9 -33.01 1.45 15.97
CA LEU A 9 -32.13 2.55 15.58
C LEU A 9 -30.66 2.28 15.93
N VAL A 10 -30.40 1.71 17.12
CA VAL A 10 -29.04 1.27 17.50
C VAL A 10 -28.54 0.18 16.57
N LEU A 11 -29.38 -0.79 16.19
CA LEU A 11 -28.99 -1.86 15.28
C LEU A 11 -28.66 -1.34 13.88
N LEU A 12 -29.44 -0.39 13.37
CA LEU A 12 -29.16 0.29 12.09
C LEU A 12 -27.83 1.06 12.13
N LEU A 13 -27.55 1.79 13.22
CA LEU A 13 -26.29 2.50 13.39
C LEU A 13 -25.10 1.54 13.43
N MET A 14 -25.23 0.39 14.12
CA MET A 14 -24.20 -0.63 14.16
C MET A 14 -23.94 -1.23 12.77
N CYS A 15 -24.98 -1.60 12.03
CA CYS A 15 -24.84 -2.11 10.66
C CYS A 15 -24.16 -1.08 9.73
N ALA A 16 -24.56 0.20 9.83
CA ALA A 16 -23.95 1.27 9.06
C ALA A 16 -22.46 1.45 9.40
N TYR A 17 -22.11 1.42 10.68
CA TYR A 17 -20.73 1.51 11.15
C TYR A 17 -19.86 0.35 10.65
N PHE A 18 -20.34 -0.89 10.79
CA PHE A 18 -19.61 -2.06 10.28
C PHE A 18 -19.48 -2.04 8.75
N GLY A 19 -20.54 -1.63 8.04
CA GLY A 19 -20.50 -1.43 6.59
C GLY A 19 -19.43 -0.40 6.19
N TYR A 20 -19.44 0.77 6.81
CA TYR A 20 -18.47 1.83 6.53
C TYR A 20 -17.03 1.35 6.76
N ASN A 21 -16.75 0.70 7.90
CA ASN A 21 -15.43 0.17 8.18
C ASN A 21 -15.00 -0.89 7.15
N ARG A 22 -15.90 -1.79 6.77
CA ARG A 22 -15.58 -2.91 5.88
C ARG A 22 -15.34 -2.48 4.43
N TYR A 23 -16.08 -1.47 3.96
CA TYR A 23 -16.08 -1.06 2.56
C TYR A 23 -15.21 0.18 2.28
N TYR A 24 -14.94 1.03 3.28
CA TYR A 24 -14.16 2.25 3.07
C TYR A 24 -12.85 2.24 3.85
N VAL A 25 -12.91 2.06 5.17
CA VAL A 25 -11.72 2.20 6.03
C VAL A 25 -10.72 1.06 5.80
N TYR A 26 -11.21 -0.18 5.78
CA TYR A 26 -10.33 -1.35 5.69
C TYR A 26 -9.56 -1.42 4.37
N PRO A 27 -10.15 -1.21 3.18
CA PRO A 27 -9.39 -1.16 1.92
C PRO A 27 -8.29 -0.07 1.93
N GLN A 28 -8.60 1.14 2.40
CA GLN A 28 -7.64 2.24 2.48
C GLN A 28 -6.45 1.93 3.41
N GLN A 29 -6.72 1.25 4.53
CA GLN A 29 -5.66 0.78 5.44
C GLN A 29 -4.76 -0.24 4.76
N LEU A 30 -5.33 -1.17 3.97
CA LEU A 30 -4.55 -2.16 3.24
C LEU A 30 -3.70 -1.53 2.14
N GLU A 31 -4.23 -0.56 1.39
CA GLU A 31 -3.45 0.19 0.39
C GLU A 31 -2.30 0.97 1.04
N THR A 32 -2.56 1.63 2.17
CA THR A 32 -1.52 2.33 2.93
C THR A 32 -0.44 1.36 3.40
N GLN A 33 -0.83 0.21 3.93
CA GLN A 33 0.12 -0.84 4.33
C GLN A 33 0.90 -1.37 3.12
N ALA A 34 0.25 -1.56 1.96
CA ALA A 34 0.90 -2.00 0.73
C ALA A 34 1.96 -1.00 0.25
N LYS A 35 1.72 0.32 0.36
CA LYS A 35 2.74 1.35 0.10
C LYS A 35 3.92 1.28 1.07
N SER A 36 3.66 1.07 2.37
CA SER A 36 4.72 0.85 3.34
C SER A 36 5.51 -0.43 3.06
N MET A 37 4.85 -1.48 2.55
CA MET A 37 5.51 -2.71 2.11
C MET A 37 6.46 -2.45 0.94
N LEU A 38 6.09 -1.61 -0.04
CA LEU A 38 6.98 -1.23 -1.14
C LEU A 38 8.28 -0.61 -0.64
N ILE A 39 8.21 0.33 0.30
CA ILE A 39 9.41 0.93 0.93
C ILE A 39 10.24 -0.15 1.63
N GLN A 40 9.58 -1.02 2.38
CA GLN A 40 10.27 -2.08 3.13
C GLN A 40 10.94 -3.11 2.21
N MET A 41 10.32 -3.43 1.08
CA MET A 41 10.91 -4.28 0.04
C MET A 41 12.08 -3.56 -0.63
N ALA A 42 11.93 -2.28 -0.97
CA ALA A 42 13.01 -1.50 -1.58
C ALA A 42 14.29 -1.46 -0.72
N ASN A 43 14.13 -1.36 0.60
CA ASN A 43 15.25 -1.47 1.54
C ASN A 43 15.83 -2.88 1.61
N ARG A 44 14.96 -3.90 1.71
CA ARG A 44 15.38 -5.28 2.00
C ARG A 44 15.96 -6.01 0.79
N GLU A 45 15.46 -5.68 -0.40
CA GLU A 45 15.93 -6.18 -1.69
C GLU A 45 16.98 -5.25 -2.31
N GLU A 46 17.45 -4.24 -1.54
CA GLU A 46 18.54 -3.33 -1.91
C GLU A 46 18.31 -2.58 -3.24
N TRP A 47 17.05 -2.24 -3.54
CA TRP A 47 16.73 -1.42 -4.73
C TRP A 47 17.18 0.03 -4.55
N VAL A 48 17.07 0.54 -3.32
CA VAL A 48 17.49 1.88 -2.92
C VAL A 48 17.93 1.85 -1.46
N ASP A 49 18.88 2.71 -1.07
CA ASP A 49 19.07 3.04 0.35
C ASP A 49 17.87 3.89 0.81
N VAL A 50 16.99 3.31 1.62
CA VAL A 50 15.77 4.01 2.05
C VAL A 50 16.06 5.20 2.94
N PHE A 51 17.13 5.19 3.75
CA PHE A 51 17.48 6.34 4.58
C PHE A 51 17.97 7.50 3.72
N GLU A 52 18.84 7.23 2.74
CA GLU A 52 19.29 8.25 1.80
C GLU A 52 18.13 8.76 0.93
N MET A 53 17.33 7.86 0.38
CA MET A 53 16.15 8.18 -0.41
C MET A 53 15.22 9.13 0.35
N MET A 54 14.85 8.78 1.59
CA MET A 54 13.95 9.62 2.40
C MET A 54 14.56 10.99 2.70
N ASN A 55 15.85 11.04 3.07
CA ASN A 55 16.55 12.31 3.30
C ASN A 55 16.56 13.20 2.05
N ARG A 56 16.73 12.63 0.86
CA ARG A 56 16.72 13.37 -0.41
C ARG A 56 15.32 13.84 -0.78
N VAL A 57 14.29 13.03 -0.56
CA VAL A 57 12.89 13.41 -0.77
C VAL A 57 12.51 14.56 0.16
N ASP A 58 12.82 14.47 1.45
CA ASP A 58 12.53 15.54 2.43
C ASP A 58 13.27 16.84 2.10
N ALA A 59 14.50 16.73 1.59
CA ALA A 59 15.28 17.86 1.11
C ALA A 59 14.85 18.38 -0.28
N HIS A 60 13.78 17.85 -0.88
CA HIS A 60 13.30 18.18 -2.23
C HIS A 60 14.37 18.00 -3.33
N LYS A 61 15.29 17.05 -3.12
CA LYS A 61 16.38 16.68 -4.04
C LYS A 61 16.11 15.39 -4.79
N GLY A 62 15.08 14.66 -4.40
CA GLY A 62 14.56 13.48 -5.10
C GLY A 62 13.04 13.47 -5.09
N HIS A 63 12.46 12.64 -5.94
CA HIS A 63 11.03 12.41 -6.03
C HIS A 63 10.74 10.93 -5.80
N LEU A 64 9.78 10.63 -4.93
CA LEU A 64 9.32 9.28 -4.64
C LEU A 64 7.83 9.17 -4.95
N GLU A 65 7.49 8.23 -5.82
CA GLU A 65 6.13 7.85 -6.14
C GLU A 65 5.88 6.40 -5.72
N LEU A 66 4.78 6.18 -5.02
CA LEU A 66 4.35 4.87 -4.54
C LEU A 66 2.89 4.63 -4.94
N VAL A 67 2.69 3.70 -5.86
CA VAL A 67 1.38 3.20 -6.25
C VAL A 67 1.27 1.78 -5.74
N ALA A 68 0.20 1.46 -5.02
CA ALA A 68 -0.04 0.10 -4.56
C ALA A 68 -1.54 -0.14 -4.54
N ASP A 69 -1.97 -1.12 -5.32
CA ASP A 69 -3.36 -1.52 -5.45
C ASP A 69 -3.53 -2.90 -4.83
N VAL A 70 -4.48 -3.02 -3.91
CA VAL A 70 -4.80 -4.30 -3.27
C VAL A 70 -5.85 -4.99 -4.11
N THR A 71 -5.46 -6.05 -4.82
CA THR A 71 -6.33 -6.77 -5.74
C THR A 71 -7.30 -7.69 -5.00
N SER A 72 -6.86 -8.29 -3.89
CA SER A 72 -7.68 -9.17 -3.07
C SER A 72 -7.11 -9.34 -1.66
N SER A 73 -7.95 -9.85 -0.74
CA SER A 73 -7.51 -10.28 0.59
C SER A 73 -8.33 -11.47 1.07
N ASP A 74 -7.66 -12.41 1.73
CA ASP A 74 -8.27 -13.57 2.40
C ASP A 74 -8.52 -13.31 3.92
N GLY A 75 -8.29 -12.08 4.38
CA GLY A 75 -8.41 -11.67 5.78
C GLY A 75 -7.15 -11.88 6.63
N GLN A 76 -6.19 -12.70 6.16
CA GLN A 76 -4.87 -12.85 6.80
C GLN A 76 -3.75 -12.23 5.96
N ARG A 77 -3.88 -12.36 4.65
CA ARG A 77 -2.99 -11.81 3.64
C ARG A 77 -3.75 -10.87 2.72
N ALA A 78 -3.02 -9.90 2.21
CA ALA A 78 -3.43 -9.06 1.10
C ALA A 78 -2.52 -9.33 -0.09
N TYR A 79 -3.12 -9.38 -1.28
CA TYR A 79 -2.46 -9.56 -2.56
C TYR A 79 -2.50 -8.21 -3.26
N SER A 80 -1.36 -7.78 -3.79
CA SER A 80 -1.18 -6.42 -4.27
C SER A 80 -0.25 -6.37 -5.47
N GLU A 81 -0.53 -5.40 -6.33
CA GLU A 81 0.39 -4.95 -7.37
C GLU A 81 0.82 -3.54 -7.01
N GLY A 82 2.11 -3.26 -7.14
CA GLY A 82 2.63 -1.94 -6.79
C GLY A 82 3.81 -1.52 -7.62
N ILE A 83 4.02 -0.21 -7.66
CA ILE A 83 5.10 0.46 -8.34
C ILE A 83 5.79 1.37 -7.34
N ILE A 84 7.12 1.26 -7.27
CA ILE A 84 7.97 2.23 -6.60
C ILE A 84 8.84 2.91 -7.63
N THR A 85 8.74 4.23 -7.71
CA THR A 85 9.58 5.07 -8.56
C THR A 85 10.32 6.07 -7.69
N TYR A 86 11.64 6.01 -7.70
CA TYR A 86 12.51 7.00 -7.07
C TYR A 86 13.40 7.63 -8.12
N THR A 87 13.39 8.96 -8.20
CA THR A 87 14.23 9.73 -9.13
C THR A 87 15.01 10.77 -8.36
N ASP A 88 16.31 10.86 -8.61
CA ASP A 88 17.14 11.97 -8.17
C ASP A 88 18.15 12.38 -9.25
N ARG A 89 19.20 13.11 -8.86
CA ARG A 89 20.25 13.54 -9.80
C ARG A 89 21.18 12.42 -10.23
N GLU A 90 21.25 11.32 -9.49
CA GLU A 90 22.16 10.21 -9.72
C GLU A 90 21.52 9.14 -10.60
N GLY A 91 20.20 9.02 -10.57
CA GLY A 91 19.49 8.17 -11.51
C GLY A 91 18.03 7.98 -11.17
N VAL A 92 17.48 6.93 -11.78
CA VAL A 92 16.10 6.52 -11.56
C VAL A 92 16.05 5.04 -11.21
N VAL A 93 15.29 4.74 -10.15
CA VAL A 93 14.90 3.38 -9.79
C VAL A 93 13.40 3.28 -9.99
N CYS A 94 12.96 2.36 -10.85
CA CYS A 94 11.55 2.08 -11.06
C CYS A 94 11.31 0.58 -11.07
N LYS A 95 10.54 0.09 -10.10
CA LYS A 95 10.19 -1.32 -9.95
C LYS A 95 8.69 -1.49 -9.95
N GLN A 96 8.20 -2.41 -10.77
CA GLN A 96 6.84 -2.95 -10.71
C GLN A 96 6.89 -4.33 -10.04
N VAL A 97 6.04 -4.53 -9.06
CA VAL A 97 6.08 -5.68 -8.15
C VAL A 97 4.70 -6.26 -7.96
N VAL A 98 4.55 -7.56 -8.15
CA VAL A 98 3.38 -8.32 -7.72
C VAL A 98 3.76 -9.07 -6.45
N PHE A 99 3.04 -8.82 -5.36
CA PHE A 99 3.40 -9.34 -4.05
C PHE A 99 2.19 -9.64 -3.18
N ASN A 100 2.41 -10.43 -2.13
CA ASN A 100 1.46 -10.56 -1.04
C ASN A 100 2.14 -10.31 0.30
N PHE A 101 1.38 -9.84 1.27
CA PHE A 101 1.89 -9.55 2.61
C PHE A 101 0.90 -9.97 3.69
N LYS A 102 1.41 -10.32 4.86
CA LYS A 102 0.60 -10.56 6.05
C LYS A 102 0.06 -9.23 6.57
N ILE A 103 -1.26 -9.15 6.75
CA ILE A 103 -1.93 -7.93 7.24
C ILE A 103 -1.38 -7.58 8.63
N ASN A 104 -1.17 -6.28 8.89
CA ASN A 104 -0.55 -5.74 10.10
C ASN A 104 0.91 -6.19 10.35
N SER A 105 1.65 -6.52 9.29
CA SER A 105 3.07 -6.88 9.36
C SER A 105 3.85 -6.32 8.19
N LEU A 106 4.99 -5.67 8.47
CA LEU A 106 5.91 -5.20 7.43
C LEU A 106 7.01 -6.20 7.07
N LYS A 107 7.17 -7.27 7.85
CA LYS A 107 8.29 -8.22 7.69
C LYS A 107 7.96 -9.44 6.84
N ASN A 108 6.67 -9.74 6.70
CA ASN A 108 6.18 -10.98 6.13
C ASN A 108 5.53 -10.72 4.78
N TYR A 109 6.33 -10.80 3.72
CA TYR A 109 5.87 -10.68 2.35
C TYR A 109 6.46 -11.79 1.48
N ASN A 110 5.87 -11.95 0.30
CA ASN A 110 6.41 -12.75 -0.77
C ASN A 110 6.21 -11.99 -2.09
N ILE A 111 7.28 -11.89 -2.88
CA ILE A 111 7.27 -11.32 -4.22
C ILE A 111 7.01 -12.46 -5.21
N SER A 112 5.93 -12.35 -5.98
CA SER A 112 5.60 -13.33 -7.03
C SER A 112 6.13 -12.91 -8.40
N ASP A 113 6.24 -11.61 -8.66
CA ASP A 113 6.84 -11.07 -9.88
C ASP A 113 7.50 -9.73 -9.59
N LEU A 114 8.64 -9.47 -10.23
CA LEU A 114 9.43 -8.25 -10.07
C LEU A 114 10.04 -7.90 -11.42
N ARG A 115 9.80 -6.67 -11.88
CA ARG A 115 10.35 -6.16 -13.13
C ARG A 115 10.75 -4.70 -12.97
N ASP A 116 11.78 -4.32 -13.71
CA ASP A 116 12.04 -2.90 -13.94
C ASP A 116 10.90 -2.31 -14.77
N CYS A 117 10.48 -1.09 -14.45
CA CYS A 117 9.54 -0.40 -15.31
C CYS A 117 10.20 -0.21 -16.67
N SER A 118 9.52 -0.63 -17.75
CA SER A 118 9.94 -0.17 -19.06
C SER A 118 9.63 1.32 -19.14
N TYR A 119 10.66 2.16 -19.19
CA TYR A 119 10.52 3.44 -19.87
C TYR A 119 10.25 3.10 -21.34
N GLY A 120 8.98 2.82 -21.66
CA GLY A 120 8.56 2.73 -23.04
C GLY A 120 9.06 4.00 -23.72
N GLU A 121 9.75 3.82 -24.83
CA GLU A 121 10.14 4.90 -25.72
C GLU A 121 8.88 5.70 -26.07
N TYR A 122 8.61 6.76 -25.32
CA TYR A 122 7.66 7.77 -25.74
C TYR A 122 8.38 8.56 -26.85
N TYR A 123 8.35 8.01 -28.06
CA TYR A 123 8.61 8.73 -29.31
C TYR A 123 7.43 9.63 -29.65
#